data_AF-A0AAD2JSJ5-F1
#
_entry.id   AF-A0AAD2JSJ5-F1
#
_cell.length_a   1.000
_cell.length_b   1.000
_cell.length_c   1.000
_cell.angle_alpha   90.00
_cell.angle_beta   90.00
_cell.angle_gamma   90.00
#
_symmetry.space_group_name_H-M   'P 1'
#
loop_
_entity.id
_entity.type
_entity.pdbx_description
1 polymer ?
#
loop_
_entity_poly.entity_id
_entity_poly.type
_entity_poly.pdbx_seq_one_letter_code
_entity_poly.pdbx_strand_id
1 'polypeptide(L)'
;MNVDEVAFKKGHCYITVISDRDGRALALTDDRGTESLAGYLRTLTDGQLLAIKTLSMDMNAGCIRAARIHLPCAVEKIAFDRFHVAKQLGEVVDKIRQDEHPHLPVESRRQAKGTRFLWQYNDKWMTESRQEKLIWLRAQMKLTSLCWALKELAKNIWNRP
;
A
#
# COMPACT_ATOMS: atom_id res chain seq x y z
N MET A 1 -3.86 10.07 -14.52
CA MET A 1 -3.42 11.04 -13.50
C MET A 1 -3.07 10.27 -12.26
N ASN A 2 -1.96 10.60 -11.62
CA ASN A 2 -1.50 9.94 -10.40
C ASN A 2 -1.47 10.97 -9.26
N VAL A 3 -1.82 10.53 -8.06
CA VAL A 3 -1.80 11.33 -6.84
C VAL A 3 -1.01 10.55 -5.81
N ASP A 4 0.10 11.13 -5.36
CA ASP A 4 0.96 10.54 -4.34
C ASP A 4 1.27 11.54 -3.23
N GLU A 5 1.43 11.07 -1.99
CA GLU A 5 1.76 11.91 -0.85
C GLU A 5 3.22 11.67 -0.44
N VAL A 6 4.06 12.69 -0.60
CA VAL A 6 5.47 12.64 -0.21
C VAL A 6 5.68 13.41 1.08
N ALA A 7 6.21 12.73 2.11
CA ALA A 7 6.63 13.40 3.33
C ALA A 7 7.92 14.19 3.07
N PHE A 8 7.84 15.52 3.12
CA PHE A 8 8.98 16.40 2.82
C PHE A 8 9.86 16.69 4.05
N LYS A 9 9.31 16.58 5.28
CA LYS A 9 10.05 16.79 6.54
C LYS A 9 9.48 15.97 7.70
N LYS A 10 10.32 15.64 8.69
CA LYS A 10 9.85 15.12 9.99
C LYS A 10 8.85 16.11 10.60
N GLY A 11 7.67 15.63 11.01
CA GLY A 11 6.64 16.45 11.67
C GLY A 11 5.29 16.57 10.93
N HIS A 12 4.91 15.61 10.09
CA HIS A 12 3.62 15.57 9.38
C HIS A 12 3.42 16.65 8.28
N CYS A 13 4.49 17.08 7.61
CA CYS A 13 4.40 17.87 6.38
C CYS A 13 4.39 16.95 5.16
N TYR A 14 3.26 16.89 4.46
CA TYR A 14 3.06 16.07 3.25
C TYR A 14 2.83 17.00 2.06
N ILE A 15 3.46 16.69 0.94
CA ILE A 15 3.19 17.33 -0.35
C ILE A 15 2.40 16.32 -1.17
N THR A 16 1.23 16.74 -1.66
CA THR A 16 0.49 15.94 -2.62
C THR A 16 1.00 16.27 -4.02
N VAL A 17 1.61 15.28 -4.66
CA VAL A 17 2.11 15.36 -6.03
C VAL A 17 1.06 14.81 -6.96
N ILE A 18 0.57 15.67 -7.86
CA ILE A 18 -0.35 15.27 -8.93
C ILE A 18 0.46 15.21 -10.21
N SER A 19 0.50 14.05 -10.86
CA SER A 19 1.26 13.85 -12.11
C SER A 19 0.43 13.24 -13.24
N ASP A 20 0.89 13.44 -14.47
CA ASP A 20 0.37 12.74 -15.63
C ASP A 20 0.86 11.28 -15.69
N ARG A 21 0.50 10.55 -16.76
CA ARG A 21 0.93 9.16 -16.96
C ARG A 21 2.46 9.04 -17.15
N ASP A 22 3.09 10.09 -17.64
CA ASP A 22 4.53 10.13 -17.94
C ASP A 22 5.37 10.60 -16.75
N GLY A 23 4.72 10.83 -15.59
CA GLY A 23 5.36 11.24 -14.35
C GLY A 23 5.67 12.74 -14.28
N ARG A 24 5.13 13.56 -15.19
CA ARG A 24 5.29 15.01 -15.14
C ARG A 24 4.38 15.58 -14.07
N ALA A 25 4.94 16.39 -13.17
CA ALA A 25 4.16 17.05 -12.12
C ALA A 25 3.24 18.11 -12.74
N LEU A 26 1.93 17.92 -12.54
CA LEU A 26 0.86 18.85 -12.93
C LEU A 26 0.55 19.83 -11.80
N ALA A 27 0.64 19.38 -10.54
CA ALA A 27 0.48 20.23 -9.37
C ALA A 27 1.25 19.68 -8.16
N LEU A 28 1.69 20.61 -7.31
CA LEU A 28 2.26 20.36 -5.99
C LEU A 28 1.42 21.17 -5.00
N THR A 29 0.94 20.53 -3.95
CA THR A 29 0.10 21.21 -2.96
C THR A 29 0.55 20.86 -1.54
N ASP A 30 0.64 21.90 -0.71
CA ASP A 30 1.07 21.83 0.68
C ASP A 30 -0.13 21.51 1.59
N ASP A 31 -0.70 20.30 1.49
CA ASP A 31 -1.66 19.78 2.46
C ASP A 31 -1.83 18.25 2.36
N ARG A 32 -2.47 17.64 3.37
CA ARG A 32 -2.91 16.25 3.33
C ARG A 32 -3.93 16.04 2.21
N GLY A 33 -3.74 14.98 1.43
CA GLY A 33 -4.21 14.76 0.07
C GLY A 33 -5.71 14.86 -0.21
N THR A 34 -6.57 15.05 0.79
CA THR A 34 -8.00 15.29 0.55
C THR A 34 -8.27 16.69 0.02
N GLU A 35 -7.84 17.74 0.72
CA GLU A 35 -8.14 19.12 0.31
C GLU A 35 -7.27 19.53 -0.88
N SER A 36 -6.04 19.01 -0.93
CA SER A 36 -5.17 19.08 -2.10
C SER A 36 -5.81 18.54 -3.38
N LEU A 37 -6.32 17.30 -3.34
CA LEU A 37 -6.96 16.68 -4.51
C LEU A 37 -8.27 17.40 -4.86
N ALA A 38 -9.10 17.72 -3.87
CA ALA A 38 -10.34 18.47 -4.09
C ALA A 38 -10.07 19.86 -4.67
N GLY A 39 -9.07 20.57 -4.15
CA GLY A 39 -8.60 21.86 -4.64
C GLY A 39 -8.18 21.79 -6.09
N TYR A 40 -7.31 20.84 -6.44
CA TYR A 40 -6.87 20.66 -7.82
C TYR A 40 -8.02 20.31 -8.77
N LEU A 41 -8.89 19.35 -8.40
CA LEU A 41 -10.03 18.98 -9.24
C LEU A 41 -10.98 20.17 -9.50
N ARG A 42 -11.15 21.06 -8.51
CA ARG A 42 -11.94 22.30 -8.68
C ARG A 42 -11.33 23.32 -9.64
N THR A 43 -10.03 23.26 -9.90
CA THR A 43 -9.37 24.15 -10.89
C THR A 43 -9.53 23.66 -12.33
N LEU A 44 -9.98 22.42 -12.53
CA LEU A 44 -10.14 21.85 -13.85
C LEU A 44 -11.50 22.22 -14.45
N THR A 45 -11.51 22.43 -15.76
CA THR A 45 -12.76 22.57 -16.52
C THR A 45 -13.47 21.23 -16.70
N ASP A 46 -14.76 21.25 -17.00
CA ASP A 46 -15.54 20.02 -17.25
C ASP A 46 -14.92 19.15 -18.35
N GLY A 47 -14.41 19.77 -19.42
CA GLY A 47 -13.70 19.07 -20.49
C GLY A 47 -12.44 18.36 -20.01
N GLN A 48 -11.68 18.97 -19.09
CA GLN A 48 -10.49 18.37 -18.49
C GLN A 48 -10.86 17.23 -17.54
N LEU A 49 -11.91 17.40 -16.72
CA LEU A 49 -12.41 16.35 -15.82
C LEU A 49 -12.92 15.11 -16.58
N LEU A 50 -13.59 15.33 -17.72
CA LEU A 50 -14.02 14.26 -18.62
C LEU A 50 -12.84 13.56 -19.30
N ALA A 51 -11.77 14.29 -19.63
CA ALA A 51 -10.57 13.74 -20.23
C ALA A 51 -9.75 12.84 -19.29
N ILE A 52 -9.93 12.95 -17.96
CA ILE A 52 -9.32 12.04 -17.00
C ILE A 52 -9.91 10.64 -17.20
N LYS A 53 -9.09 9.73 -17.76
CA LYS A 53 -9.45 8.32 -17.94
C LYS A 53 -9.25 7.49 -16.67
N THR A 54 -8.16 7.77 -15.94
CA THR A 54 -7.81 7.06 -14.71
C THR A 54 -7.17 8.02 -13.70
N LEU A 55 -7.46 7.77 -12.43
CA LEU A 55 -6.94 8.45 -11.27
C LEU A 55 -6.30 7.41 -10.33
N SER A 56 -4.98 7.27 -10.43
CA SER A 56 -4.20 6.44 -9.52
C SER A 56 -4.00 7.17 -8.20
N MET A 57 -4.36 6.56 -7.07
CA MET A 57 -4.24 7.16 -5.73
C MET A 57 -3.99 6.11 -4.64
N ASP A 58 -3.65 6.59 -3.44
CA ASP A 58 -3.69 5.77 -2.22
C ASP A 58 -5.15 5.45 -1.79
N MET A 59 -5.32 4.43 -0.95
CA MET A 59 -6.59 3.98 -0.38
C MET A 59 -7.14 4.89 0.75
N ASN A 60 -6.68 6.14 0.81
CA ASN A 60 -7.13 7.10 1.81
C ASN A 60 -8.61 7.47 1.58
N ALA A 61 -9.45 7.27 2.60
CA ALA A 61 -10.89 7.55 2.54
C ALA A 61 -11.21 9.01 2.16
N GLY A 62 -10.34 9.96 2.52
CA GLY A 62 -10.45 11.36 2.13
C GLY A 62 -10.21 11.58 0.64
N CYS A 63 -9.16 11.01 0.06
CA CYS A 63 -8.90 11.08 -1.39
C CYS A 63 -10.01 10.42 -2.21
N ILE A 64 -10.49 9.25 -1.76
CA ILE A 64 -11.63 8.56 -2.36
C ILE A 64 -12.88 9.46 -2.34
N ARG A 65 -13.15 10.12 -1.21
CA ARG A 65 -14.28 11.05 -1.08
C ARG A 65 -14.12 12.27 -2.00
N ALA A 66 -12.95 12.89 -2.02
CA ALA A 66 -12.66 14.04 -2.88
C ALA A 66 -12.87 13.70 -4.36
N ALA A 67 -12.35 12.56 -4.81
CA ALA A 67 -12.58 12.10 -6.17
C ALA A 67 -14.06 11.83 -6.45
N ARG A 68 -14.79 11.16 -5.54
CA ARG A 68 -16.23 10.90 -5.73
C ARG A 68 -17.07 12.17 -5.82
N ILE A 69 -16.67 13.25 -5.15
CA ILE A 69 -17.39 14.53 -5.17
C ILE A 69 -17.06 15.31 -6.44
N HIS A 70 -15.78 15.37 -6.84
CA HIS A 70 -15.31 16.32 -7.86
C HIS A 70 -14.97 15.70 -9.22
N LEU A 71 -14.88 14.37 -9.33
CA LEU A 71 -14.56 13.67 -10.58
C LEU A 71 -15.80 12.92 -11.13
N PRO A 72 -16.28 13.26 -12.35
CA PRO A 72 -17.34 12.51 -13.00
C PRO A 72 -16.93 11.05 -13.24
N CYS A 73 -17.84 10.11 -12.97
CA CYS A 73 -17.60 8.66 -13.05
C CYS A 73 -16.41 8.19 -12.21
N ALA A 74 -16.16 8.81 -11.04
CA ALA A 74 -15.00 8.52 -10.20
C ALA A 74 -14.78 7.02 -9.91
N VAL A 75 -15.85 6.26 -9.64
CA VAL A 75 -15.74 4.83 -9.28
C VAL A 75 -15.05 4.01 -10.37
N GLU A 76 -15.29 4.34 -11.65
CA GLU A 76 -14.68 3.66 -12.80
C GLU A 76 -13.26 4.15 -13.08
N LYS A 77 -12.94 5.38 -12.65
CA LYS A 77 -11.66 6.04 -12.91
C LYS A 77 -10.63 5.78 -11.81
N ILE A 78 -11.06 5.52 -10.58
CA ILE A 78 -10.15 5.32 -9.44
C ILE A 78 -9.40 3.98 -9.61
N ALA A 79 -8.08 4.06 -9.58
CA ALA A 79 -7.19 2.92 -9.47
C ALA A 79 -6.36 3.07 -8.20
N PHE A 80 -6.20 1.99 -7.43
CA PHE A 80 -5.32 2.01 -6.26
C PHE A 80 -3.90 1.63 -6.65
N ASP A 81 -2.95 2.42 -6.17
CA ASP A 81 -1.55 2.15 -6.42
C ASP A 81 -1.10 0.82 -5.80
N ARG A 82 -0.36 0.03 -6.58
CA ARG A 82 0.11 -1.31 -6.19
C ARG A 82 0.99 -1.28 -4.94
N PHE A 83 1.86 -0.27 -4.81
CA PHE A 83 2.79 -0.21 -3.70
C PHE A 83 2.06 -0.01 -2.38
N HIS A 84 1.06 0.87 -2.35
CA HIS A 84 0.23 1.11 -1.16
C HIS A 84 -0.55 -0.14 -0.73
N VAL A 85 -1.20 -0.83 -1.69
CA VAL A 85 -1.90 -2.08 -1.42
C VAL A 85 -0.94 -3.15 -0.86
N ALA A 86 0.21 -3.34 -1.52
CA ALA A 86 1.21 -4.32 -1.07
C ALA A 86 1.79 -4.00 0.31
N LYS A 87 2.00 -2.71 0.60
CA LYS A 87 2.47 -2.23 1.91
C LYS A 87 1.45 -2.54 3.01
N GLN A 88 0.17 -2.22 2.81
CA GLN A 88 -0.90 -2.52 3.77
C GLN A 88 -1.02 -4.01 4.06
N LEU A 89 -0.96 -4.86 3.02
CA LEU A 89 -0.95 -6.32 3.21
C LEU A 89 0.25 -6.78 4.05
N GLY A 90 1.43 -6.20 3.83
CA GLY A 90 2.62 -6.48 4.64
C GLY A 90 2.48 -6.01 6.10
N GLU A 91 1.85 -4.86 6.33
CA GLU A 91 1.56 -4.35 7.67
C GLU A 91 0.59 -5.25 8.44
N VAL A 92 -0.44 -5.79 7.78
CA VAL A 92 -1.37 -6.75 8.40
C VAL A 92 -0.63 -8.03 8.80
N VAL A 93 0.26 -8.56 7.94
CA VAL A 93 1.08 -9.73 8.29
C VAL A 93 1.95 -9.45 9.52
N ASP A 94 2.61 -8.28 9.59
CA ASP A 94 3.43 -7.95 10.76
C ASP A 94 2.59 -7.74 12.02
N LYS A 95 1.39 -7.17 11.90
CA LYS A 95 0.45 -7.02 13.02
C LYS A 95 0.03 -8.38 13.58
N ILE A 96 -0.44 -9.29 12.74
CA ILE A 96 -0.80 -10.66 13.16
C ILE A 96 0.41 -11.39 13.75
N ARG A 97 1.60 -11.19 13.18
CA ARG A 97 2.84 -11.73 13.75
C ARG A 97 3.13 -11.19 15.15
N GLN A 98 2.96 -9.88 15.36
CA GLN A 98 3.15 -9.26 16.67
C GLN A 98 2.12 -9.77 17.69
N ASP A 99 0.88 -9.99 17.27
CA ASP A 99 -0.20 -10.51 18.12
C ASP A 99 0.02 -12.00 18.47
N GLU A 100 0.50 -12.82 17.52
CA GLU A 100 0.73 -14.26 17.72
C GLU A 100 2.03 -14.57 18.49
N HIS A 101 3.06 -13.72 18.36
CA HIS A 101 4.39 -13.97 18.92
C HIS A 101 4.44 -14.17 20.46
N PRO A 102 3.69 -13.41 21.29
CA PRO A 102 3.62 -13.62 22.73
C PRO A 102 3.00 -14.96 23.13
N HIS A 103 2.18 -15.57 22.27
CA HIS A 103 1.50 -16.84 22.56
C HIS A 103 2.36 -18.07 22.24
N LEU A 104 3.54 -17.88 21.64
CA LEU A 104 4.49 -18.97 21.40
C LEU A 104 5.12 -19.48 22.72
N PRO A 105 5.46 -20.78 22.80
CA PRO A 105 6.35 -21.31 23.83
C PRO A 105 7.65 -20.50 23.94
N VAL A 106 8.24 -20.43 25.14
CA VAL A 106 9.41 -19.57 25.41
C VAL A 106 10.57 -19.85 24.45
N GLU A 107 10.86 -21.12 24.17
CA GLU A 107 11.92 -21.53 23.25
C GLU A 107 11.63 -21.08 21.81
N SER A 108 10.41 -21.36 21.30
CA SER A 108 9.98 -20.93 19.98
C SER A 108 9.97 -19.41 19.84
N ARG A 109 9.60 -18.67 20.89
CA ARG A 109 9.59 -17.20 20.91
C ARG A 109 11.00 -16.63 20.71
N ARG A 110 12.00 -17.18 21.42
CA ARG A 110 13.41 -16.79 21.24
C ARG A 110 13.86 -17.03 19.80
N GLN A 111 13.53 -18.19 19.23
CA GLN A 111 13.89 -18.55 17.86
C GLN A 111 13.15 -17.75 16.79
N ALA A 112 11.95 -17.24 17.08
CA ALA A 112 11.15 -16.41 16.17
C ALA A 112 11.50 -14.91 16.26
N LYS A 113 12.26 -14.49 17.27
CA LYS A 113 12.69 -13.09 17.42
C LYS A 113 13.56 -12.66 16.23
N GLY A 114 13.37 -11.43 15.75
CA GLY A 114 14.16 -10.88 14.64
C GLY A 114 13.79 -11.41 13.25
N THR A 115 12.76 -12.25 13.13
CA THR A 115 12.38 -12.90 11.86
C THR A 115 11.38 -12.11 11.02
N ARG A 116 11.02 -10.88 11.41
CA ARG A 116 10.02 -10.03 10.73
C ARG A 116 10.23 -9.96 9.21
N PHE A 117 11.46 -9.79 8.75
CA PHE A 117 11.75 -9.61 7.33
C PHE A 117 11.62 -10.90 6.51
N LEU A 118 11.68 -12.08 7.14
CA LEU A 118 11.48 -13.36 6.45
C LEU A 118 10.06 -13.49 5.87
N TRP A 119 9.07 -12.85 6.50
CA TRP A 119 7.70 -12.78 6.01
C TRP A 119 7.49 -11.76 4.88
N GLN A 120 8.50 -10.93 4.60
CA GLN A 120 8.40 -9.81 3.65
C GLN A 120 9.28 -9.99 2.42
N TYR A 121 10.32 -10.85 2.47
CA TYR A 121 11.18 -11.07 1.33
C TYR A 121 10.42 -11.61 0.12
N ASN A 122 10.90 -11.19 -1.06
CA ASN A 122 10.56 -11.84 -2.33
C ASN A 122 11.49 -13.02 -2.55
N ASP A 123 11.05 -13.98 -3.37
CA ASP A 123 11.77 -15.22 -3.66
C ASP A 123 13.22 -14.99 -4.10
N LYS A 124 13.48 -13.90 -4.86
CA LYS A 124 14.83 -13.51 -5.29
C LYS A 124 15.83 -13.26 -4.15
N TRP A 125 15.36 -13.02 -2.93
CA TRP A 125 16.18 -12.78 -1.74
C TRP A 125 16.14 -13.94 -0.74
N MET A 126 15.53 -15.07 -1.10
CA MET A 126 15.39 -16.25 -0.26
C MET A 126 16.54 -17.24 -0.50
N THR A 127 17.50 -17.27 0.42
CA THR A 127 18.51 -18.34 0.48
C THR A 127 17.90 -19.60 1.09
N GLU A 128 18.52 -20.77 0.88
CA GLU A 128 18.08 -22.05 1.43
C GLU A 128 17.86 -21.99 2.96
N SER A 129 18.84 -21.49 3.70
CA SER A 129 18.72 -21.29 5.16
C SER A 129 17.54 -20.38 5.55
N ARG A 130 17.22 -19.35 4.76
CA ARG A 130 16.04 -18.50 5.01
C ARG A 130 14.74 -19.24 4.71
N GLN A 131 14.72 -20.09 3.69
CA GLN A 131 13.56 -20.91 3.33
C GLN A 131 13.28 -21.93 4.44
N GLU A 132 14.29 -22.65 4.92
CA GLU A 132 14.16 -23.57 6.05
C GLU A 132 13.63 -22.86 7.30
N LYS A 133 14.18 -21.69 7.61
CA LYS A 133 13.71 -20.89 8.75
C LYS A 133 12.26 -20.44 8.58
N LEU A 134 11.86 -20.06 7.37
CA LEU A 134 10.47 -19.70 7.06
C LEU A 134 9.53 -20.90 7.17
N ILE A 135 9.94 -22.09 6.71
CA ILE A 135 9.16 -23.33 6.86
C ILE A 135 8.91 -23.62 8.34
N TRP A 136 9.96 -23.53 9.17
CA TRP A 136 9.82 -23.70 10.62
C TRP A 136 8.88 -22.64 11.22
N LEU A 137 9.03 -21.36 10.85
CA LEU A 137 8.17 -20.28 11.34
C LEU A 137 6.70 -20.49 10.97
N ARG A 138 6.42 -20.96 9.75
CA ARG A 138 5.06 -21.30 9.29
C ARG A 138 4.44 -22.46 10.08
N ALA A 139 5.27 -23.36 10.62
CA ALA A 139 4.79 -24.42 11.51
C ALA A 139 4.40 -23.88 12.90
N GLN A 140 5.12 -22.87 13.41
CA GLN A 140 4.91 -22.31 14.75
C GLN A 140 3.83 -21.21 14.79
N MET A 141 3.74 -20.39 13.75
CA MET A 141 2.89 -19.19 13.68
C MET A 141 1.82 -19.38 12.59
N LYS A 142 0.74 -20.09 12.95
CA LYS A 142 -0.29 -20.53 11.98
C LYS A 142 -1.10 -19.36 11.43
N LEU A 143 -1.48 -18.40 12.28
CA LEU A 143 -2.25 -17.24 11.83
C LEU A 143 -1.40 -16.32 10.95
N THR A 144 -0.15 -16.10 11.34
CA THR A 144 0.83 -15.36 10.54
C THR A 144 1.07 -16.05 9.21
N SER A 145 1.22 -17.39 9.21
CA SER A 145 1.40 -18.17 7.98
C SER A 145 0.20 -18.07 7.03
N LEU A 146 -1.02 -18.10 7.56
CA LEU A 146 -2.23 -17.94 6.75
C LEU A 146 -2.29 -16.53 6.13
N CYS A 147 -2.08 -15.50 6.96
CA CYS A 147 -2.08 -14.12 6.51
C CYS A 147 -1.00 -13.86 5.45
N TRP A 148 0.20 -14.40 5.67
CA TRP A 148 1.30 -14.34 4.71
C TRP A 148 0.94 -14.99 3.38
N ALA A 149 0.34 -16.19 3.41
CA ALA A 149 -0.08 -16.88 2.19
C ALA A 149 -1.13 -16.08 1.40
N LEU A 150 -2.09 -15.44 2.09
CA LEU A 150 -3.07 -14.54 1.45
C LEU A 150 -2.39 -13.33 0.80
N LYS A 151 -1.40 -12.73 1.47
CA LYS A 151 -0.60 -11.63 0.94
C LYS A 151 0.23 -12.05 -0.28
N GLU A 152 0.78 -13.27 -0.30
CA GLU A 152 1.48 -13.82 -1.47
C GLU A 152 0.51 -14.10 -2.63
N LEU A 153 -0.68 -14.65 -2.36
CA LEU A 153 -1.72 -14.83 -3.38
C LEU A 153 -2.18 -13.49 -3.99
N ALA A 154 -2.29 -12.43 -3.17
CA ALA A 154 -2.67 -11.10 -3.63
C ALA A 154 -1.68 -10.50 -4.64
N LYS A 155 -0.39 -10.89 -4.61
CA LYS A 155 0.61 -10.46 -5.62
C LYS A 155 0.18 -10.83 -7.03
N ASN A 156 -0.59 -11.91 -7.20
CA ASN A 156 -1.04 -12.38 -8.51
C ASN A 156 -2.15 -11.53 -9.11
N ILE A 157 -2.80 -10.65 -8.34
CA ILE A 157 -3.87 -9.78 -8.85
C ILE A 157 -3.38 -8.91 -10.01
N TRP A 158 -2.14 -8.41 -9.92
CA TRP A 158 -1.54 -7.56 -10.96
C TRP A 158 -0.99 -8.33 -12.17
N ASN A 159 -0.95 -9.66 -12.11
CA ASN A 159 -0.51 -10.51 -13.22
C ASN A 159 -1.69 -11.20 -13.92
N ARG A 160 -2.94 -10.86 -13.54
CA ARG A 160 -4.13 -11.34 -14.24
C ARG A 160 -4.29 -10.56 -15.55
N PRO A 161 -4.64 -11.25 -16.65
CA PRO A 161 -4.85 -10.62 -17.96
C PRO A 161 -6.00 -9.62 -17.94
#